data_AF-A0A2M3ZM80-F1
#
_entry.id   AF-A0A2M3ZM80-F1
#
_cell.length_a   1.000
_cell.length_b   1.000
_cell.length_c   1.000
_cell.angle_alpha   90.00
_cell.angle_beta   90.00
_cell.angle_gamma   90.00
#
_symmetry.space_group_name_H-M   'P 1'
#
loop_
_entity.id
_entity.type
_entity.pdbx_description
1 polymer ?
#
loop_
_entity_poly.entity_id
_entity_poly.type
_entity_poly.pdbx_seq_one_letter_code
_entity_poly.pdbx_strand_id
1 'polypeptide(L)'
;MAKFNRRLLALTSCSMCALFLFALTFVVYFIDDVEWFSYACIVAILLYILFYQIGLGPIPYFIGSELFEVGPRPAAMAMGSLASWGCNFIVAMLFTTLQNAWGAFVFLPFTCTCIALTLLLKFYLPETRGKHISQIVPLVASGFRSKPLVP
;
A
#
# COMPACT_ATOMS: atom_id res chain seq x y z
N MET A 1 -7.11 5.59 -15.04
CA MET A 1 -6.32 6.44 -14.11
C MET A 1 -5.98 7.85 -14.62
N ALA A 2 -6.21 8.22 -15.90
CA ALA A 2 -5.83 9.54 -16.42
C ALA A 2 -6.59 10.75 -15.80
N LYS A 3 -7.77 10.52 -15.21
CA LYS A 3 -8.62 11.57 -14.64
C LYS A 3 -8.39 11.87 -13.14
N PHE A 4 -7.62 11.05 -12.43
CA PHE A 4 -7.44 11.22 -10.98
C PHE A 4 -5.97 11.37 -10.57
N ASN A 5 -5.76 12.11 -9.48
CA ASN A 5 -4.44 12.41 -8.91
C ASN A 5 -3.85 11.15 -8.28
N ARG A 6 -2.64 10.75 -8.71
CA ARG A 6 -2.08 9.43 -8.36
C ARG A 6 -1.71 9.39 -6.89
N ARG A 7 -1.20 10.50 -6.37
CA ARG A 7 -0.89 10.64 -4.96
C ARG A 7 -2.13 10.54 -4.09
N LEU A 8 -3.22 11.21 -4.49
CA LEU A 8 -4.48 11.14 -3.76
C LEU A 8 -5.02 9.71 -3.74
N LEU A 9 -5.06 9.03 -4.89
CA LEU A 9 -5.52 7.63 -4.98
C LEU A 9 -4.68 6.69 -4.13
N ALA A 10 -3.35 6.81 -4.17
CA ALA A 10 -2.46 5.98 -3.38
C ALA A 10 -2.68 6.20 -1.87
N LEU A 11 -2.81 7.47 -1.45
CA LEU A 11 -3.05 7.82 -0.05
C LEU A 11 -4.42 7.35 0.46
N THR A 12 -5.48 7.59 -0.31
CA THR A 12 -6.83 7.16 0.08
C THR A 12 -6.93 5.64 0.12
N SER A 13 -6.37 4.95 -0.88
CA SER A 13 -6.31 3.48 -0.91
C SER A 13 -5.56 2.93 0.30
N CYS A 14 -4.36 3.43 0.59
CA CYS A 14 -3.54 2.95 1.70
C CYS A 14 -4.19 3.19 3.07
N SER A 15 -4.77 4.37 3.26
CA SER A 15 -5.47 4.74 4.51
C SER A 15 -6.71 3.86 4.72
N MET A 16 -7.48 3.60 3.67
CA MET A 16 -8.65 2.73 3.74
C MET A 16 -8.25 1.27 3.98
N CYS A 17 -7.20 0.78 3.33
CA CYS A 17 -6.66 -0.56 3.60
C CYS A 17 -6.25 -0.73 5.08
N ALA A 18 -5.58 0.27 5.66
CA ALA A 18 -5.23 0.26 7.08
C ALA A 18 -6.49 0.21 7.97
N LEU A 19 -7.49 1.03 7.66
CA LEU A 19 -8.76 1.07 8.40
C LEU A 19 -9.48 -0.28 8.34
N PHE A 20 -9.63 -0.88 7.16
CA PHE A 20 -10.34 -2.15 7.00
C PHE A 20 -9.57 -3.34 7.59
N LEU A 21 -8.23 -3.35 7.54
CA LEU A 21 -7.44 -4.37 8.23
C LEU A 21 -7.56 -4.26 9.75
N PHE A 22 -7.56 -3.04 10.30
CA PHE A 22 -7.78 -2.82 11.72
C PHE A 22 -9.19 -3.24 12.15
N ALA A 23 -10.21 -2.86 11.37
CA ALA A 23 -11.59 -3.28 11.59
C ALA A 23 -11.72 -4.82 11.51
N LEU A 24 -11.02 -5.46 10.57
CA LEU A 24 -10.99 -6.92 10.44
C LEU A 24 -10.40 -7.60 11.69
N THR A 25 -9.34 -7.06 12.28
CA THR A 25 -8.83 -7.56 13.58
C THR A 25 -9.92 -7.55 14.65
N PHE A 26 -10.66 -6.45 14.77
CA PHE A 26 -11.71 -6.33 15.78
C PHE A 26 -12.87 -7.30 15.50
N VAL A 27 -13.34 -7.36 14.26
CA VAL A 27 -14.46 -8.23 13.87
C VAL A 27 -14.11 -9.71 14.04
N VAL A 28 -12.90 -10.13 13.67
CA VAL A 28 -12.45 -11.51 13.84
C VAL A 28 -12.22 -11.85 15.33
N TYR A 29 -11.80 -10.89 16.14
CA TYR A 29 -11.61 -11.11 17.57
C TYR A 29 -12.92 -11.42 18.32
N PHE A 30 -14.02 -10.76 17.94
CA PHE A 30 -15.35 -10.92 18.54
C PHE A 30 -16.29 -11.79 17.70
N ILE A 31 -15.75 -12.59 16.77
CA ILE A 31 -16.57 -13.32 15.78
C ILE A 31 -17.49 -14.36 16.44
N ASP A 32 -17.03 -14.98 17.53
CA ASP A 32 -17.78 -15.99 18.27
C ASP A 32 -18.78 -15.39 19.26
N ASP A 33 -18.61 -14.11 19.63
CA ASP A 33 -19.46 -13.41 20.59
C ASP A 33 -20.71 -12.79 19.92
N VAL A 34 -20.66 -12.56 18.61
CA VAL A 34 -21.70 -11.82 17.88
C VAL A 34 -22.03 -12.50 16.55
N GLU A 35 -23.24 -13.04 16.43
CA GLU A 35 -23.68 -13.84 15.27
C GLU A 35 -23.52 -13.12 13.91
N TRP A 36 -23.74 -11.80 13.87
CA TRP A 36 -23.65 -11.04 12.62
C TRP A 36 -22.22 -10.68 12.20
N PHE A 37 -21.21 -10.88 13.06
CA PHE A 37 -19.82 -10.52 12.76
C PHE A 37 -19.21 -11.38 11.65
N SER A 38 -19.73 -12.59 11.43
CA SER A 38 -19.36 -13.40 10.26
C SER A 38 -19.68 -12.69 8.94
N TYR A 39 -20.85 -12.05 8.83
CA TYR A 39 -21.20 -11.24 7.66
C TYR A 39 -20.37 -9.96 7.58
N ALA A 40 -20.12 -9.31 8.72
CA ALA A 40 -19.28 -8.12 8.79
C ALA A 40 -17.85 -8.40 8.32
N CYS A 41 -17.30 -9.57 8.64
CA CYS A 41 -15.97 -10.02 8.22
C CYS A 41 -15.88 -10.11 6.69
N ILE A 42 -16.88 -10.73 6.06
CA ILE A 42 -16.97 -10.83 4.59
C ILE A 42 -17.00 -9.43 3.96
N VAL A 43 -17.84 -8.53 4.48
CA VAL A 43 -17.93 -7.15 3.98
C VAL A 43 -16.60 -6.41 4.16
N ALA A 44 -15.93 -6.55 5.31
CA ALA A 44 -14.64 -5.91 5.57
C ALA A 44 -13.54 -6.40 4.61
N ILE A 45 -13.48 -7.70 4.32
CA ILE A 45 -12.55 -8.28 3.34
C ILE A 45 -12.83 -7.74 1.94
N LEU A 46 -14.10 -7.69 1.51
CA LEU A 46 -14.47 -7.17 0.20
C LEU A 46 -14.11 -5.70 0.06
N LEU A 47 -14.38 -4.88 1.08
CA LEU A 47 -13.99 -3.47 1.08
C LEU A 47 -12.47 -3.31 1.03
N TYR A 48 -11.72 -4.09 1.82
CA TYR A 48 -10.26 -4.12 1.75
C TYR A 48 -9.77 -4.42 0.33
N ILE A 49 -10.29 -5.46 -0.33
CA ILE A 49 -9.93 -5.82 -1.70
C ILE A 49 -10.24 -4.68 -2.67
N LEU A 50 -11.43 -4.09 -2.58
CA LEU A 50 -11.84 -2.97 -3.44
C LEU A 50 -10.89 -1.79 -3.30
N PHE A 51 -10.61 -1.34 -2.08
CA PHE A 51 -9.72 -0.21 -1.84
C PHE A 51 -8.27 -0.52 -2.22
N TYR A 52 -7.81 -1.76 -2.03
CA TYR A 52 -6.50 -2.20 -2.49
C TYR A 52 -6.39 -2.07 -4.01
N GLN A 53 -7.38 -2.55 -4.78
CA GLN A 53 -7.36 -2.50 -6.24
C GLN A 53 -7.45 -1.08 -6.83
N ILE A 54 -8.00 -0.11 -6.10
CA ILE A 54 -8.08 1.29 -6.57
C ILE A 54 -6.70 1.98 -6.61
N GLY A 55 -5.78 1.62 -5.72
CA GLY A 55 -4.51 2.33 -5.58
C GLY A 55 -3.31 1.41 -5.36
N LEU A 56 -3.23 0.77 -4.20
CA LEU A 56 -2.07 -0.06 -3.83
C LEU A 56 -1.77 -1.20 -4.80
N GLY A 57 -2.80 -1.80 -5.39
CA GLY A 57 -2.66 -2.87 -6.37
C GLY A 57 -1.95 -2.37 -7.64
N PRO A 58 -2.51 -1.42 -8.40
CA PRO A 58 -1.95 -1.04 -9.71
C PRO A 58 -0.80 -0.02 -9.64
N ILE A 59 -0.83 0.94 -8.70
CA ILE A 59 0.08 2.11 -8.73
C ILE A 59 1.57 1.72 -8.66
N PRO A 60 2.02 0.84 -7.74
CA PRO A 60 3.43 0.49 -7.63
C PRO A 60 4.03 -0.11 -8.90
N TYR A 61 3.24 -0.81 -9.72
CA TYR A 61 3.73 -1.47 -10.93
C TYR A 61 4.06 -0.52 -12.06
N PHE A 62 3.40 0.64 -12.15
CA PHE A 62 3.66 1.60 -13.24
C PHE A 62 4.33 2.90 -12.77
N ILE A 63 4.22 3.27 -11.49
CA ILE A 63 4.75 4.56 -11.00
C ILE A 63 6.27 4.68 -11.15
N GLY A 64 7.00 3.57 -11.14
CA GLY A 64 8.44 3.55 -11.43
C GLY A 64 8.78 4.16 -12.80
N SER A 65 7.90 4.02 -13.80
CA SER A 65 8.11 4.64 -15.11
C SER A 65 7.96 6.18 -15.10
N GLU A 66 7.23 6.71 -14.12
CA GLU A 66 7.02 8.15 -13.93
C GLU A 66 8.07 8.78 -13.00
N LEU A 67 8.65 7.99 -12.09
CA LEU A 67 9.65 8.43 -11.10
C LEU A 67 11.10 8.37 -11.61
N PHE A 68 11.40 7.45 -12.53
CA PHE A 68 12.76 7.21 -13.01
C PHE A 68 12.94 7.57 -14.49
N GLU A 69 14.10 8.17 -14.80
CA GLU A 69 14.56 8.32 -16.17
C GLU A 69 14.75 6.98 -16.87
N VAL A 70 14.75 6.99 -18.21
CA VAL A 70 14.81 5.77 -19.03
C VAL A 70 16.02 4.90 -18.71
N GLY A 71 17.17 5.50 -18.38
CA GLY A 71 18.39 4.78 -18.02
C GLY A 71 18.26 3.89 -16.77
N PRO A 72 18.01 4.43 -15.57
CA PRO A 72 17.91 3.64 -14.34
C PRO A 72 16.60 2.86 -14.18
N ARG A 73 15.56 3.16 -14.98
CA ARG A 73 14.21 2.58 -14.81
C ARG A 73 14.17 1.04 -14.84
N PRO A 74 14.82 0.31 -15.77
CA PRO A 74 14.76 -1.15 -15.77
C PRO A 74 15.31 -1.77 -14.48
N ALA A 75 16.43 -1.26 -13.98
CA ALA A 75 17.03 -1.72 -12.72
C ALA A 75 16.13 -1.42 -11.51
N ALA A 76 15.55 -0.22 -11.45
CA ALA A 76 14.62 0.16 -10.38
C ALA A 76 13.35 -0.71 -10.37
N MET A 77 12.78 -0.98 -11.55
CA MET A 77 11.59 -1.84 -11.66
C MET A 77 11.90 -3.31 -11.33
N ALA A 78 13.09 -3.81 -11.70
CA ALA A 78 13.53 -5.15 -11.33
C ALA A 78 13.69 -5.29 -9.80
N MET A 79 14.31 -4.31 -9.13
CA MET A 79 14.42 -4.30 -7.66
C MET A 79 13.05 -4.22 -6.97
N GLY A 80 12.15 -3.38 -7.49
CA GLY A 80 10.78 -3.31 -6.98
C GLY A 80 10.02 -4.64 -7.13
N SER A 81 10.21 -5.33 -8.26
CA SER A 81 9.62 -6.65 -8.51
C SER A 81 10.20 -7.71 -7.56
N LEU A 82 11.52 -7.73 -7.39
CA LEU A 82 12.19 -8.62 -6.44
C LEU A 82 11.65 -8.42 -5.01
N ALA A 83 11.53 -7.16 -4.58
CA ALA A 83 10.97 -6.83 -3.26
C ALA A 83 9.52 -7.29 -3.14
N SER A 84 8.67 -7.05 -4.15
CA SER A 84 7.28 -7.49 -4.17
C SER A 84 7.14 -9.01 -4.03
N TRP A 85 7.88 -9.78 -4.84
CA TRP A 85 7.81 -11.24 -4.82
C TRP A 85 8.48 -11.83 -3.58
N GLY A 86 9.57 -11.23 -3.10
CA GLY A 86 10.22 -11.62 -1.84
C GLY A 86 9.30 -11.43 -0.64
N CYS A 87 8.65 -10.26 -0.52
CA CYS A 87 7.66 -10.01 0.53
C CYS A 87 6.47 -10.97 0.44
N ASN A 88 5.97 -11.24 -0.78
CA ASN A 88 4.90 -12.21 -0.99
C ASN A 88 5.30 -13.61 -0.47
N PHE A 89 6.49 -14.09 -0.84
CA PHE A 89 7.00 -15.37 -0.36
C PHE A 89 7.10 -15.43 1.17
N ILE A 90 7.65 -14.39 1.80
CA ILE A 90 7.78 -14.30 3.25
C ILE A 90 6.40 -14.34 3.92
N VAL A 91 5.45 -13.53 3.44
CA VAL A 91 4.09 -13.50 3.98
C VAL A 91 3.41 -14.86 3.81
N ALA A 92 3.49 -15.48 2.62
CA ALA A 92 2.87 -16.77 2.36
C ALA A 92 3.40 -17.88 3.28
N MET A 93 4.70 -17.88 3.59
CA MET A 93 5.31 -18.86 4.49
C MET A 93 4.99 -18.61 5.96
N LEU A 94 4.99 -17.35 6.40
CA LEU A 94 4.87 -17.00 7.82
C LEU A 94 3.44 -16.76 8.28
N PHE A 95 2.50 -16.48 7.37
CA PHE A 95 1.15 -16.07 7.73
C PHE A 95 0.43 -17.11 8.60
N THR A 96 0.44 -18.38 8.21
CA THR A 96 -0.23 -19.44 8.99
C THR A 96 0.40 -19.60 10.38
N THR A 97 1.73 -19.54 10.48
CA THR A 97 2.43 -19.59 11.77
C THR A 97 2.04 -18.41 12.67
N LEU A 98 1.99 -17.20 12.08
CA LEU A 98 1.63 -15.99 12.81
C LEU A 98 0.15 -15.99 13.21
N GLN A 99 -0.74 -16.48 12.35
CA GLN A 99 -2.16 -16.64 12.64
C GLN A 99 -2.39 -17.64 13.78
N ASN A 100 -1.68 -18.76 13.80
CA ASN A 100 -1.79 -19.73 14.89
C ASN A 100 -1.28 -19.17 16.23
N ALA A 101 -0.27 -18.29 16.20
CA ALA A 101 0.28 -17.68 17.40
C ALA A 101 -0.57 -16.51 17.92
N TRP A 102 -1.11 -15.67 17.03
CA TRP A 102 -1.71 -14.37 17.38
C TRP A 102 -3.22 -14.29 17.12
N GLY A 103 -3.82 -15.31 16.47
CA GLY A 103 -5.24 -15.32 16.13
C GLY A 103 -5.64 -14.09 15.30
N ALA A 104 -6.68 -13.38 15.75
CA ALA A 104 -7.19 -12.17 15.10
C ALA A 104 -6.15 -11.03 14.98
N PHE A 105 -5.16 -10.98 15.87
CA PHE A 105 -4.14 -9.93 15.87
C PHE A 105 -3.12 -10.07 14.71
N VAL A 106 -3.18 -11.17 13.94
CA VAL A 106 -2.33 -11.39 12.76
C VAL A 106 -2.43 -10.28 11.71
N PHE A 107 -3.55 -9.54 11.67
CA PHE A 107 -3.74 -8.42 10.74
C PHE A 107 -3.09 -7.10 11.19
N LEU A 108 -2.68 -6.97 12.45
CA LEU A 108 -2.08 -5.73 12.98
C LEU A 108 -0.74 -5.36 12.33
N PRO A 109 0.21 -6.30 12.08
CA PRO A 109 1.43 -5.98 11.33
C PRO A 109 1.13 -5.38 9.95
N PHE A 110 0.14 -5.91 9.24
CA PHE A 110 -0.28 -5.41 7.92
C PHE A 110 -0.95 -4.03 8.02
N THR A 111 -1.68 -3.77 9.10
CA THR A 111 -2.21 -2.44 9.41
C THR A 111 -1.07 -1.45 9.63
N CYS A 112 -0.08 -1.80 10.45
CA CYS A 112 1.08 -0.96 10.74
C CYS A 112 1.90 -0.66 9.47
N THR A 113 2.09 -1.63 8.59
CA THR A 113 2.79 -1.41 7.32
C THR A 113 1.99 -0.48 6.39
N CYS A 114 0.66 -0.60 6.34
CA CYS A 114 -0.18 0.34 5.58
C CYS A 114 -0.11 1.76 6.16
N ILE A 115 -0.09 1.93 7.49
CA ILE A 115 0.07 3.25 8.12
C ILE A 115 1.45 3.84 7.80
N ALA A 116 2.52 3.04 7.95
CA ALA A 116 3.87 3.46 7.62
C ALA A 116 3.99 3.86 6.14
N LEU A 117 3.41 3.08 5.23
CA LEU A 117 3.36 3.40 3.81
C LEU A 117 2.55 4.67 3.54
N THR A 118 1.42 4.87 4.21
CA THR A 118 0.62 6.11 4.09
C THR A 118 1.45 7.33 4.48
N LEU A 119 2.21 7.26 5.57
CA LEU A 119 3.11 8.34 5.99
C LEU A 119 4.23 8.57 4.97
N LEU A 120 4.86 7.49 4.49
CA LEU A 120 5.90 7.58 3.47
C LEU A 120 5.38 8.24 2.18
N LEU A 121 4.22 7.81 1.67
CA LEU A 121 3.60 8.40 0.48
C LEU A 121 3.19 9.85 0.73
N LYS A 122 2.76 10.19 1.95
CA LYS A 122 2.37 11.55 2.29
C LYS A 122 3.56 12.50 2.19
N PHE A 123 4.73 12.09 2.67
CA PHE A 123 5.92 12.96 2.70
C PHE A 123 6.79 12.90 1.44
N TYR A 124 6.88 11.73 0.80
CA TYR A 124 7.88 11.48 -0.25
C TYR A 124 7.31 11.24 -1.65
N LEU A 125 5.99 11.06 -1.80
CA LEU A 125 5.41 10.88 -3.13
C LEU A 125 4.98 12.22 -3.73
N PRO A 126 5.65 12.74 -4.78
CA PRO A 126 5.16 13.89 -5.53
C PRO A 126 3.92 13.52 -6.34
N GLU A 127 3.12 14.53 -6.70
CA GLU A 127 2.09 14.32 -7.73
C GLU A 127 2.76 14.19 -9.11
N THR A 128 2.58 13.03 -9.75
CA THR A 128 3.16 12.72 -11.07
C THR A 128 2.20 13.04 -12.21
N ARG A 129 0.92 13.30 -11.93
CA ARG A 129 -0.09 13.57 -12.97
C ARG A 129 0.22 14.82 -13.79
N GLY A 130 0.27 14.63 -15.10
CA GLY A 130 0.40 15.72 -16.06
C GLY A 130 1.75 16.43 -16.01
N LYS A 131 2.74 15.86 -15.30
CA LYS A 131 4.10 16.40 -15.20
C LYS A 131 5.03 15.61 -16.10
N HIS A 132 6.03 16.30 -16.64
CA HIS A 132 7.09 15.65 -17.40
C HIS A 132 8.09 14.98 -16.44
N ILE A 133 8.70 13.87 -16.87
CA ILE A 133 9.64 13.11 -16.04
C ILE A 133 10.81 14.00 -15.55
N SER A 134 11.28 14.92 -16.40
CA SER A 134 12.33 15.89 -16.05
C SER A 134 11.97 16.81 -14.88
N GLN A 135 10.68 17.01 -14.58
CA GLN A 135 10.21 17.79 -13.42
C GLN A 135 10.09 16.93 -12.16
N ILE A 136 9.89 15.61 -12.32
CA ILE A 136 9.66 14.68 -11.20
C ILE A 136 10.98 14.16 -10.64
N VAL A 137 11.93 13.81 -11.50
CA VAL A 137 13.21 13.20 -11.12
C VAL A 137 13.98 14.05 -10.10
N PRO A 138 14.12 15.39 -10.26
CA PRO A 138 14.79 16.22 -9.26
C PRO A 138 14.08 16.22 -7.90
N LEU A 139 12.75 16.06 -7.88
CA LEU A 139 11.97 16.03 -6.64
C LEU A 139 12.15 14.74 -5.84
N VAL A 140 12.67 13.67 -6.44
CA VAL A 140 12.90 12.38 -5.77
C VAL A 140 14.38 11.99 -5.70
N ALA A 141 15.27 12.76 -6.34
CA ALA A 141 16.70 12.46 -6.45
C ALA A 141 17.42 12.33 -5.10
N SER A 142 16.96 13.04 -4.07
CA SER A 142 17.57 13.02 -2.73
C SER A 142 16.95 11.98 -1.78
N GLY A 143 16.11 11.07 -2.28
CA GLY A 143 15.51 9.98 -1.49
C GLY A 143 14.74 10.51 -0.28
N PHE A 144 15.05 10.06 0.93
CA PHE A 144 14.40 10.54 2.17
C PHE A 144 14.77 11.97 2.58
N ARG A 145 15.71 12.64 1.88
CA ARG A 145 15.97 14.07 2.07
C ARG A 145 15.14 14.95 1.11
N SER A 146 14.39 14.33 0.21
CA SER A 146 13.55 15.06 -0.73
C SER A 146 12.40 15.76 -0.01
N LYS A 147 12.07 16.96 -0.50
CA LYS A 147 10.90 17.72 -0.06
C LYS A 147 9.94 17.91 -1.25
N PRO A 148 9.30 16.83 -1.75
CA PRO A 148 8.46 16.87 -2.95
C PRO A 148 7.15 17.68 -2.79
N LEU A 149 6.96 18.33 -1.64
CA LEU A 149 5.76 19.08 -1.24
C LEU A 149 5.96 20.59 -1.19
N VAL A 150 7.17 21.10 -1.42
CA VAL A 150 7.42 22.54 -1.42
C VAL A 150 7.01 23.08 -2.79
N PRO A 151 6.16 24.12 -2.86
CA PRO A 151 5.74 24.74 -4.12
C PRO A 151 6.93 25.31 -4.91
#